data_AF-Q4ULA1-F1
#
_entry.id   AF-Q4ULA1-F1
#
_cell.length_a   1.000
_cell.length_b   1.000
_cell.length_c   1.000
_cell.angle_alpha   90.00
_cell.angle_beta   90.00
_cell.angle_gamma   90.00
#
_symmetry.space_group_name_H-M   'P 1'
#
loop_
_entity.id
_entity.type
_entity.pdbx_description
1 polymer ?
#
loop_
_entity_poly.entity_id
_entity_poly.type
_entity_poly.pdbx_seq_one_letter_code
_entity_poly.pdbx_strand_id
1 'polypeptide(L)'
;MKEEGMKTNYSFVRNYRLNKLKENSVCKLNWLFLPGGPGMGSNYLIDFVSKLDLQGSLYIGDFPGDGDNRNTEEISYEDWKAGFNRSSK
;
A
#
# COMPACT_ATOMS: atom_id res chain seq x y z
N MET A 1 28.37 -1.85 -3.41
CA MET A 1 27.02 -1.30 -3.57
C MET A 1 26.40 -1.26 -2.19
N LYS A 2 26.15 -0.07 -1.63
CA LYS A 2 25.56 0.03 -0.30
C LYS A 2 24.05 -0.16 -0.46
N GLU A 3 23.54 -1.26 0.07
CA GLU A 3 22.11 -1.34 0.43
C GLU A 3 21.90 -0.30 1.52
N GLU A 4 21.49 0.91 1.12
CA GLU A 4 21.01 1.91 2.06
C GLU A 4 19.79 1.31 2.76
N GLY A 5 19.95 0.99 4.04
CA GLY A 5 18.91 0.42 4.89
C GLY A 5 17.61 1.19 4.68
N MET A 6 16.62 0.49 4.14
CA MET A 6 15.32 1.03 3.77
C MET A 6 14.69 1.64 5.02
N LYS A 7 14.74 2.98 5.15
CA LYS A 7 13.93 3.69 6.15
C LYS A 7 12.50 3.23 5.93
N THR A 8 11.89 2.64 6.95
CA THR A 8 10.54 2.09 6.89
C THR A 8 9.55 3.23 6.66
N ASN A 9 9.25 3.50 5.39
CA ASN A 9 8.36 4.58 4.98
C ASN A 9 6.92 4.07 4.90
N TYR A 10 6.45 3.44 5.97
CA TYR A 10 5.07 2.94 6.06
C TYR A 10 4.32 3.56 7.23
N SER A 11 3.01 3.70 7.05
CA SER A 11 2.09 4.11 8.10
C SER A 11 0.90 3.16 8.12
N PHE A 12 0.25 3.08 9.28
CA PHE A 12 -1.03 2.37 9.38
C PHE A 12 -2.18 3.36 9.27
N VAL A 13 -3.14 3.06 8.39
CA VAL A 13 -4.44 3.71 8.37
C VAL A 13 -5.45 2.66 8.79
N ARG A 14 -5.97 2.79 10.01
CA ARG A 14 -6.70 1.70 10.69
C ARG A 14 -5.81 0.44 10.74
N ASN A 15 -6.24 -0.64 10.09
CA ASN A 15 -5.52 -1.92 10.00
C ASN A 15 -4.82 -2.14 8.65
N TYR A 16 -4.81 -1.14 7.77
CA TYR A 16 -4.13 -1.20 6.47
C TYR A 16 -2.72 -0.62 6.63
N ARG A 17 -1.72 -1.31 6.06
CA ARG A 17 -0.34 -0.83 6.00
C ARG A 17 -0.11 -0.13 4.67
N LEU A 18 0.22 1.15 4.69
CA LEU A 18 0.50 1.93 3.50
C LEU A 18 2.00 2.22 3.42
N ASN A 19 2.67 1.75 2.39
CA ASN A 19 4.04 2.14 2.07
C ASN A 19 4.04 3.33 1.14
N LYS A 20 4.70 4.42 1.54
CA LYS A 20 4.89 5.60 0.70
C LYS A 20 6.09 5.38 -0.21
N LEU A 21 5.86 5.33 -1.52
CA LEU A 21 6.91 5.18 -2.54
C LEU A 21 7.42 6.52 -3.05
N LYS A 22 6.55 7.54 -3.12
CA LYS A 22 6.91 8.90 -3.55
C LYS A 22 6.16 9.90 -2.69
N GLU A 23 6.88 10.91 -2.20
CA GLU A 23 6.30 12.05 -1.49
C GLU A 23 6.29 13.27 -2.40
N ASN A 24 5.19 14.02 -2.38
CA ASN A 24 5.10 15.33 -3.02
C ASN A 24 4.46 16.32 -2.04
N SER A 25 5.25 17.29 -1.59
CA SER A 25 4.82 18.31 -0.63
C SER A 25 4.05 19.47 -1.27
N VAL A 26 4.11 19.61 -2.60
CA VAL A 26 3.48 20.71 -3.35
C VAL A 26 2.10 20.31 -3.86
N CYS A 27 2.00 19.13 -4.47
CA CYS A 27 0.75 18.59 -5.00
C CYS A 27 0.05 17.75 -3.93
N LYS A 28 -1.19 18.13 -3.56
CA LYS A 28 -1.98 17.46 -2.52
C LYS A 28 -2.66 16.15 -2.97
N LEU A 29 -2.46 15.71 -4.21
CA LEU A 29 -3.00 14.45 -4.71
C LEU A 29 -2.29 13.26 -4.07
N ASN A 30 -3.04 12.22 -3.73
CA ASN A 30 -2.52 10.95 -3.22
C ASN A 30 -3.06 9.82 -4.10
N TRP A 31 -2.16 8.99 -4.62
CA TRP A 31 -2.51 7.79 -5.38
C TRP A 31 -2.24 6.57 -4.51
N LEU A 32 -3.26 5.74 -4.34
CA LEU A 32 -3.18 4.49 -3.60
C LEU A 32 -3.34 3.32 -4.58
N PHE A 33 -2.33 2.47 -4.65
CA PHE A 33 -2.33 1.25 -5.45
C PHE A 33 -2.56 0.05 -4.52
N LEU A 34 -3.52 -0.79 -4.86
CA LEU A 34 -3.93 -1.94 -4.07
C LEU A 34 -3.62 -3.24 -4.82
N PRO A 35 -3.10 -4.27 -4.14
CA PRO A 35 -2.86 -5.57 -4.73
C PRO A 35 -4.17 -6.28 -5.07
N GLY A 36 -4.11 -7.17 -6.05
CA GLY A 36 -5.26 -7.97 -6.47
C GLY A 36 -5.44 -9.20 -5.60
N GLY A 37 -6.65 -9.38 -5.06
CA GLY A 37 -7.06 -10.57 -4.30
C GLY A 37 -6.51 -10.65 -2.88
N PRO A 38 -7.14 -11.43 -2.00
CA PRO A 38 -6.69 -11.63 -0.62
C PRO A 38 -5.38 -12.42 -0.55
N GLY A 39 -4.54 -12.11 0.42
CA GLY A 39 -3.26 -12.76 0.68
C GLY A 39 -2.09 -12.22 -0.15
N MET A 40 -2.34 -11.35 -1.12
CA MET A 40 -1.31 -10.82 -2.00
C MET A 40 -0.72 -9.52 -1.45
N GLY A 41 0.59 -9.52 -1.20
CA GLY A 41 1.30 -8.30 -0.78
C GLY A 41 1.44 -7.29 -1.91
N SER A 42 1.50 -6.01 -1.57
CA SER A 42 1.61 -4.91 -2.54
C SER A 42 3.02 -4.73 -3.14
N ASN A 43 4.02 -5.47 -2.66
CA ASN A 43 5.42 -5.32 -3.07
C ASN A 43 5.65 -5.54 -4.58
N TYR A 44 4.84 -6.38 -5.25
CA TYR A 44 4.96 -6.58 -6.70
C TYR A 44 4.60 -5.33 -7.51
N LEU A 45 3.91 -4.35 -6.91
CA LEU A 45 3.54 -3.09 -7.55
C LEU A 45 4.68 -2.05 -7.54
N ILE A 46 5.76 -2.26 -6.77
CA ILE A 46 6.82 -1.25 -6.58
C ILE A 46 7.43 -0.83 -7.93
N ASP A 47 7.87 -1.80 -8.73
CA ASP A 47 8.52 -1.50 -10.02
C ASP A 47 7.56 -0.80 -10.98
N PHE A 48 6.29 -1.24 -11.03
CA PHE A 48 5.26 -0.60 -11.85
C PHE A 48 5.00 0.85 -11.41
N VAL A 49 4.70 1.06 -10.13
CA VAL A 49 4.34 2.38 -9.59
C VAL A 49 5.51 3.36 -9.68
N SER A 50 6.76 2.90 -9.50
CA SER A 50 7.95 3.74 -9.61
C SER A 50 8.18 4.30 -11.03
N LYS A 51 7.63 3.64 -12.05
CA LYS A 51 7.73 4.06 -13.46
C LYS A 51 6.58 4.98 -13.89
N LEU A 52 5.56 5.17 -13.05
CA LEU A 52 4.43 6.04 -13.39
C LEU A 52 4.80 7.52 -13.21
N ASP A 53 4.61 8.30 -14.26
CA ASP A 53 4.72 9.76 -14.20
C ASP A 53 3.41 10.38 -13.72
N LEU A 54 3.19 10.31 -12.40
CA LEU A 54 2.02 10.89 -11.73
C LEU A 54 2.43 12.03 -10.81
N GLN A 55 1.63 13.10 -10.84
CA GLN A 55 1.70 14.19 -9.87
C GLN A 55 1.10 13.76 -8.53
N GLY A 56 1.69 14.23 -7.43
CA GLY A 56 1.26 13.88 -6.08
C GLY A 56 2.11 12.79 -5.42
N SER A 57 1.65 12.32 -4.27
CA SER A 57 2.29 11.26 -3.49
C SER A 57 1.74 9.90 -3.90
N LEU A 58 2.61 8.87 -3.93
CA LEU A 58 2.27 7.51 -4.37
C LEU A 58 2.43 6.54 -3.21
N TYR A 59 1.42 5.70 -3.01
CA TYR A 59 1.34 4.72 -1.94
C TYR A 59 0.97 3.35 -2.49
N ILE A 60 1.56 2.29 -1.94
CA ILE A 60 1.09 0.92 -2.11
C ILE A 60 0.53 0.42 -0.76
N GLY A 61 -0.58 -0.31 -0.78
CA GLY A 61 -1.28 -0.72 0.44
C GLY A 61 -1.36 -2.23 0.60
N ASP A 62 -1.00 -2.74 1.77
CA ASP A 62 -1.25 -4.11 2.18
C ASP A 62 -2.52 -4.16 3.06
N PHE A 63 -3.46 -5.02 2.69
CA PHE A 63 -4.62 -5.34 3.52
C PHE A 63 -4.19 -6.09 4.79
N PRO A 64 -5.05 -6.15 5.82
CA PRO A 64 -4.78 -6.96 7.01
C PRO A 64 -4.48 -8.41 6.62
N GLY A 65 -3.31 -8.93 7.00
CA GLY A 65 -2.91 -10.32 6.75
C GLY A 65 -2.15 -10.50 5.43
N ASP A 66 -2.16 -9.48 4.57
CA ASP A 66 -1.52 -9.51 3.25
C ASP A 66 -0.08 -9.02 3.32
N GLY A 67 0.78 -9.55 2.44
CA GLY A 67 2.14 -9.05 2.24
C GLY A 67 2.95 -8.96 3.53
N ASP A 68 3.38 -7.74 3.86
CA ASP A 68 4.15 -7.44 5.08
C ASP A 68 3.26 -6.93 6.23
N ASN A 69 1.94 -6.82 6.02
CA ASN A 69 0.98 -6.46 7.07
C ASN A 69 0.55 -7.69 7.88
N ARG A 70 1.46 -8.15 8.74
CA ARG A 70 1.28 -9.33 9.60
C ARG A 70 0.59 -9.02 10.93
N ASN A 71 -0.20 -7.94 11.00
CA ASN A 71 -0.95 -7.56 12.20
C ASN A 71 -2.21 -8.42 12.42
N THR A 72 -2.55 -9.31 11.48
CA THR A 72 -3.55 -10.37 11.63
C THR A 72 -3.00 -11.64 10.99
N GLU A 73 -3.32 -12.79 11.59
CA GLU A 73 -2.92 -14.11 11.08
C GLU A 73 -3.90 -14.64 10.02
N GLU A 74 -5.14 -14.14 10.01
CA GLU A 74 -6.20 -14.64 9.13
C GLU A 74 -6.37 -13.74 7.90
N ILE A 75 -6.21 -14.36 6.73
CA ILE A 75 -6.50 -13.76 5.42
C ILE A 75 -7.98 -14.06 5.12
N SER A 76 -8.80 -13.01 5.01
CA SER A 76 -10.24 -13.12 4.83
C SER A 76 -10.69 -12.45 3.53
N TYR A 77 -11.35 -13.23 2.65
CA TYR A 77 -11.91 -12.71 1.41
C TYR A 77 -13.02 -11.68 1.67
N GLU A 78 -13.83 -11.88 2.71
CA GLU A 78 -14.90 -10.93 3.05
C GLU A 78 -14.34 -9.60 3.57
N ASP A 79 -13.25 -9.63 4.34
CA ASP A 79 -12.57 -8.41 4.79
C ASP A 79 -11.87 -7.70 3.63
N TRP A 80 -11.22 -8.46 2.74
CA TRP A 80 -10.65 -7.95 1.51
C TRP A 80 -11.71 -7.27 0.63
N LYS A 81 -12.86 -7.92 0.41
CA LYS A 81 -13.99 -7.37 -0.32
C LYS A 81 -14.60 -6.15 0.37
N ALA A 82 -14.71 -6.17 1.70
CA ALA A 82 -15.23 -5.05 2.48
C ALA A 82 -14.34 -3.81 2.40
N GLY A 83 -13.02 -3.96 2.26
CA GLY A 83 -12.10 -2.83 2.12
C GLY A 83 -12.39 -1.95 0.90
N PHE A 84 -12.76 -2.55 -0.24
CA PHE A 84 -13.17 -1.80 -1.44
C PHE A 84 -14.53 -1.11 -1.30
N ASN A 85 -15.45 -1.71 -0.54
CA ASN A 85 -16.79 -1.14 -0.33
C ASN A 85 -16.82 -0.01 0.71
N ARG A 86 -15.77 0.14 1.51
CA ARG A 86 -15.68 1.18 2.56
C ARG A 86 -14.96 2.45 2.11
N SER A 87 -14.35 2.47 0.92
CA SER A 87 -13.68 3.65 0.34
C SER A 87 -14.62 4.63 -0.37
N SER A 88 -15.94 4.39 -0.35
CA SER A 88 -16.96 5.14 -1.10
C SER A 88 -17.95 5.95 -0.24
N LYS A 89 -17.55 6.41 0.96
CA LYS A 89 -18.35 7.35 1.76
C LYS A 89 -17.59 8.62 2.09
#